data_AF-A0A7D5H2J1-F1
#
_entry.id   AF-A0A7D5H2J1-F1
#
_cell.length_a   1.000
_cell.length_b   1.000
_cell.length_c   1.000
_cell.angle_alpha   90.00
_cell.angle_beta   90.00
_cell.angle_gamma   90.00
#
_symmetry.space_group_name_H-M   'P 1'
#
loop_
_entity.id
_entity.type
_entity.pdbx_description
1 polymer ?
#
loop_
_entity_poly.entity_id
_entity_poly.type
_entity_poly.pdbx_seq_one_letter_code
_entity_poly.pdbx_strand_id
1 'polypeptide(L)' 'MSLATDTNPDEYVRKNRETLVKIIKHGNDDFVRSLALAAIVEFGGEPDLEKVRREIDRVIEMEGAA' A
#
# COMPACT_ATOMS: atom_id res chain seq x y z
N MET A 1 -29.24 -5.11 -10.55
CA MET A 1 -28.12 -4.21 -10.20
C MET A 1 -26.90 -5.11 -10.01
N SER A 2 -26.05 -5.23 -11.04
CA SER A 2 -24.88 -6.12 -10.98
C SER A 2 -23.77 -5.43 -10.17
N LEU A 3 -23.44 -5.96 -9.00
CA LEU A 3 -22.35 -5.49 -8.12
C LEU A 3 -21.01 -6.17 -8.48
N ALA A 4 -20.71 -6.28 -9.77
CA ALA A 4 -19.43 -6.80 -10.22
C ALA A 4 -19.08 -6.16 -11.56
N THR A 5 -18.26 -5.12 -11.53
CA THR A 5 -17.25 -5.01 -12.57
C THR A 5 -16.01 -5.66 -11.97
N ASP A 6 -15.72 -6.89 -12.43
CA ASP A 6 -14.44 -7.59 -12.29
C ASP A 6 -13.32 -6.61 -12.59
N THR A 7 -12.90 -5.85 -11.58
CA THR A 7 -11.79 -4.93 -11.71
C THR A 7 -10.61 -5.75 -11.28
N ASN A 8 -9.81 -6.17 -12.26
CA ASN A 8 -8.55 -6.86 -12.01
C ASN A 8 -7.81 -6.13 -10.85
N PRO A 9 -7.52 -6.79 -9.72
CA PRO A 9 -6.93 -6.16 -8.55
C PRO A 9 -5.65 -5.37 -8.87
N ASP A 10 -4.79 -5.92 -9.74
CA ASP A 10 -3.59 -5.24 -10.24
C ASP A 10 -3.91 -3.95 -10.98
N GLU A 11 -4.99 -3.95 -11.78
CA GLU A 11 -5.44 -2.75 -12.48
C GLU A 11 -6.02 -1.71 -11.53
N TYR A 12 -6.79 -2.15 -10.53
CA TYR A 12 -7.32 -1.27 -9.50
C TYR A 12 -6.19 -0.59 -8.73
N VAL A 13 -5.21 -1.36 -8.24
CA VAL A 13 -4.10 -0.83 -7.45
C VAL A 13 -3.24 0.11 -8.28
N ARG A 14 -2.94 -0.25 -9.53
CA ARG A 14 -2.18 0.64 -10.45
C ARG A 14 -2.90 1.97 -10.70
N LYS A 15 -4.22 1.95 -10.96
CA LYS A 15 -5.01 3.16 -11.22
C LYS A 15 -5.17 4.04 -9.99
N ASN A 16 -5.22 3.45 -8.80
CA ASN A 16 -5.49 4.14 -7.54
C ASN A 16 -4.24 4.32 -6.67
N ARG A 17 -3.04 4.08 -7.20
CA ARG A 17 -1.79 4.04 -6.44
C ARG A 17 -1.56 5.28 -5.58
N GLU A 18 -1.73 6.47 -6.15
CA GLU A 18 -1.53 7.73 -5.40
C GLU A 18 -2.52 7.87 -4.24
N THR A 19 -3.78 7.50 -4.48
CA THR A 19 -4.83 7.50 -3.45
C THR A 19 -4.50 6.51 -2.34
N LEU A 20 -4.12 5.28 -2.67
CA LEU A 20 -3.74 4.26 -1.69
C LEU A 20 -2.54 4.71 -0.85
N VAL A 21 -1.51 5.29 -1.47
CA VAL A 21 -0.36 5.87 -0.77
C VAL A 21 -0.79 7.02 0.15
N LYS A 22 -1.71 7.88 -0.29
CA LYS A 22 -2.25 8.97 0.53
C LYS A 22 -3.01 8.44 1.75
N ILE A 23 -3.79 7.37 1.58
CA ILE A 23 -4.49 6.68 2.68
C ILE A 23 -3.48 6.13 3.69
N ILE A 24 -2.43 5.45 3.24
CA ILE A 24 -1.40 4.88 4.13
C ILE A 24 -0.74 5.98 4.98
N LYS A 25 -0.41 7.12 4.36
CA LYS A 25 0.31 8.24 5.00
C LYS A 25 -0.55 9.11 5.91
N HIS A 26 -1.82 9.32 5.56
CA HIS A 26 -2.65 10.37 6.16
C HIS A 26 -4.03 9.88 6.59
N GLY A 27 -4.34 8.59 6.43
CA GLY A 27 -5.56 7.99 6.94
C GLY A 27 -5.59 8.08 8.47
N ASN A 28 -6.78 8.27 9.03
CA ASN A 28 -7.00 8.31 10.48
C ASN A 28 -7.52 6.98 11.04
N ASP A 29 -7.72 5.99 10.18
CA ASP A 29 -8.22 4.66 10.52
C ASP A 29 -7.15 3.61 10.18
N ASP A 30 -6.69 2.90 11.21
CA ASP A 30 -5.60 1.92 11.07
C ASP A 30 -6.00 0.68 10.26
N PHE A 31 -7.26 0.28 10.31
CA PHE A 31 -7.76 -0.84 9.51
C PHE A 31 -7.72 -0.49 8.02
N VAL A 32 -8.22 0.69 7.64
CA VAL A 32 -8.21 1.17 6.26
C VAL A 32 -6.78 1.37 5.75
N ARG A 33 -5.88 1.91 6.59
CA ARG A 33 -4.45 2.03 6.26
C ARG A 33 -3.80 0.67 6.00
N SER A 34 -4.10 -0.31 6.86
CA SER A 34 -3.57 -1.66 6.73
C SER A 34 -4.06 -2.36 5.47
N LEU A 35 -5.34 -2.19 5.13
CA LEU A 35 -5.89 -2.70 3.87
C LEU A 35 -5.25 -2.06 2.63
N ALA A 36 -5.05 -0.74 2.64
CA ALA A 36 -4.40 -0.05 1.53
C ALA A 36 -2.94 -0.51 1.35
N LEU A 37 -2.22 -0.73 2.45
CA LEU A 37 -0.86 -1.29 2.41
C LEU A 37 -0.86 -2.72 1.85
N ALA A 38 -1.74 -3.59 2.34
CA ALA A 38 -1.86 -4.96 1.85
C ALA A 38 -2.13 -5.01 0.34
N ALA A 39 -3.03 -4.15 -0.15
CA ALA A 39 -3.33 -4.06 -1.58
C ALA A 39 -2.09 -3.65 -2.42
N ILE A 40 -1.28 -2.69 -1.95
CA ILE A 40 -0.03 -2.32 -2.64
C ILE A 40 1.00 -3.45 -2.59
N VAL A 41 1.11 -4.17 -1.47
CA VAL A 41 2.05 -5.29 -1.32
C VAL A 41 1.68 -6.45 -2.23
N GLU A 42 0.39 -6.78 -2.32
CA GLU A 42 -0.10 -7.95 -3.03
C GLU A 42 -0.26 -7.69 -4.54
N PHE A 43 -0.66 -6.48 -4.94
CA PHE A 43 -1.02 -6.16 -6.33
C PHE A 43 -0.31 -4.92 -6.91
N GLY A 44 0.57 -4.25 -6.15
CA GLY A 44 1.33 -3.07 -6.61
C GLY A 44 2.55 -3.39 -7.47
N GLY A 45 2.89 -4.66 -7.60
CA GLY A 45 4.05 -5.14 -8.34
C GLY A 45 5.38 -4.97 -7.59
N GLU A 46 6.44 -5.50 -8.19
CA GLU A 46 7.75 -5.67 -7.54
C GLU A 46 8.45 -4.36 -7.12
N PRO A 47 8.44 -3.28 -7.93
CA PRO A 47 9.06 -2.00 -7.53
C PRO A 47 8.43 -1.38 -6.27
N ASP A 48 7.13 -1.60 -6.07
CA ASP A 48 6.38 -1.07 -4.93
C ASP A 48 6.71 -1.85 -3.66
N LEU A 49 6.81 -3.18 -3.76
CA LEU A 49 7.24 -4.03 -2.66
C LEU A 49 8.66 -3.68 -2.18
N GLU A 50 9.61 -3.50 -3.10
CA GLU A 50 10.98 -3.08 -2.74
C GLU A 50 11.00 -1.72 -2.05
N LYS A 51 10.16 -0.79 -2.48
CA LYS A 51 10.07 0.52 -1.84
C LYS A 51 9.53 0.38 -0.41
N VAL A 52 8.49 -0.41 -0.20
CA VAL A 52 7.95 -0.68 1.15
C VAL A 52 9.04 -1.32 2.03
N ARG A 53 9.77 -2.32 1.53
CA ARG A 53 10.88 -2.95 2.26
C ARG A 53 11.95 -1.94 2.67
N ARG A 54 12.44 -1.13 1.72
CA ARG A 54 13.44 -0.08 1.99
C ARG A 54 12.98 0.92 3.05
N GLU A 55 11.70 1.30 3.06
CA GLU A 55 11.19 2.21 4.08
C GLU A 55 11.12 1.53 5.46
N ILE A 56 10.77 0.24 5.53
CA ILE A 56 10.80 -0.54 6.79
C ILE A 56 12.24 -0.67 7.30
N ASP A 57 13.18 -1.02 6.43
CA ASP A 57 14.60 -1.17 6.79
C ASP A 57 15.15 0.15 7.37
N ARG A 58 14.83 1.29 6.74
CA ARG A 58 15.20 2.62 7.26
C ARG A 58 14.62 2.90 8.64
N VAL A 59 13.36 2.54 8.90
CA VAL A 59 12.74 2.75 10.21
C VAL A 59 13.45 1.90 11.28
N ILE A 60 13.76 0.64 10.97
CA ILE A 60 14.50 -0.25 11.88
C ILE A 60 15.90 0.31 12.16
N GLU A 61 16.61 0.78 11.13
CA GLU A 61 17.91 1.45 11.28
C GLU A 61 17.83 2.70 12.18
N MET A 62 16.75 3.48 12.05
CA MET A 62 16.52 4.67 12.88
C MET A 62 16.20 4.33 14.34
N GLU A 63 15.42 3.28 14.60
CA GLU A 63 15.11 2.81 15.96
C GLU A 63 16.33 2.16 16.65
N GLY A 64 17.19 1.48 15.88
CA GLY A 64 18.43 0.87 16.40
C GLY A 64 19.59 1.85 16.59
N ALA A 65 19.50 3.06 16.06
CA ALA A 65 20.51 4.12 16.19
C ALA A 65 20.23 5.11 17.35
N ALA A 66 19.20 4.86 18.16
CA ALA A 66 18.77 5.67 19.30
C ALA A 66 19.26 5.11 20.64
#